data_AF-A0A9W7FNZ5-F1
#
_entry.id   AF-A0A9W7FNZ5-F1
#
_cell.length_a   1.000
_cell.length_b   1.000
_cell.length_c   1.000
_cell.angle_alpha   90.00
_cell.angle_beta   90.00
_cell.angle_gamma   90.00
#
_symmetry.space_group_name_H-M   'P 1'
#
loop_
_entity.id
_entity.type
_entity.pdbx_description
1 polymer ?
#
loop_
_entity_poly.entity_id
_entity_poly.type
_entity_poly.pdbx_seq_one_letter_code
_entity_poly.pdbx_strand_id
1 'polypeptide(L)'
;MSSTASRNVILVAALLGVLLATLITTYGLPMLLAPELYVLAKFTFIKKTFANDWGTVGTDYGLTALMFTPAIYMLTRVPQSRFRDRSASLLLFYALSVLVGAISHQNFDTVSSMNTPTFRIMWSVCVGSVTAAGGYIGSIGSALAHMSNRSPRQRFKVVQVPRWWWVSYAIILTLMVFCGFFSMERPAADIFLAGITQTPPTVYLFLCLMSNDWGVGMEVFTAQIVLGVGAFLNAPLLPLYGILVRMGLSLGTVNTILHFWLAAAWGSQAYGCLVFSRHIELFEANLLGDQKKMLLEVPVKKNGKGGKNGTAKKEMKNEAEETRKSTRSRTRSTSTAKSKSRSNSRSRSKSKSKA
;
A
#
# COMPACT_ATOMS: atom_id res chain seq x y z
N MET A 1 -16.58 -32.17 -1.19
CA MET A 1 -16.37 -31.11 -2.21
C MET A 1 -17.07 -29.77 -1.89
N SER A 2 -17.73 -29.59 -0.74
CA SER A 2 -18.55 -28.39 -0.44
C SER A 2 -17.81 -27.16 0.14
N SER A 3 -16.53 -27.28 0.53
CA SER A 3 -15.81 -26.18 1.22
C SER A 3 -15.07 -25.21 0.29
N THR A 4 -14.65 -25.64 -0.90
CA THR A 4 -13.93 -24.77 -1.85
C THR A 4 -14.90 -23.91 -2.65
N ALA A 5 -16.03 -24.47 -3.09
CA ALA A 5 -17.04 -23.75 -3.84
C ALA A 5 -17.65 -22.60 -3.02
N SER A 6 -18.01 -22.86 -1.76
CA SER A 6 -18.54 -21.83 -0.84
C SER A 6 -17.54 -20.70 -0.60
N ARG A 7 -16.25 -21.02 -0.42
CA ARG A 7 -15.19 -20.00 -0.28
C ARG A 7 -15.04 -19.13 -1.52
N ASN A 8 -15.11 -19.72 -2.72
CA ASN A 8 -15.01 -18.98 -3.97
C ASN A 8 -16.21 -18.04 -4.16
N VAL A 9 -17.43 -18.50 -3.83
CA VAL A 9 -18.64 -17.67 -3.90
C VAL A 9 -18.54 -16.49 -2.94
N ILE A 10 -18.14 -16.71 -1.68
CA ILE A 10 -17.96 -15.63 -0.70
C ILE A 10 -16.91 -14.62 -1.18
N LEU A 11 -15.80 -15.11 -1.74
CA LEU A 11 -14.76 -14.24 -2.27
C LEU A 11 -15.31 -13.39 -3.43
N VAL A 12 -15.93 -14.00 -4.43
CA VAL A 12 -16.51 -13.27 -5.58
C VAL A 12 -17.53 -12.23 -5.10
N ALA A 13 -18.43 -12.58 -4.18
CA ALA A 13 -19.39 -11.65 -3.62
C ALA A 13 -18.72 -10.47 -2.89
N ALA A 14 -17.67 -10.73 -2.09
CA ALA A 14 -16.92 -9.68 -1.43
C ALA A 14 -16.21 -8.75 -2.44
N LEU A 15 -15.64 -9.30 -3.51
CA LEU A 15 -14.97 -8.54 -4.56
C LEU A 15 -15.94 -7.66 -5.35
N LEU A 16 -17.12 -8.20 -5.70
CA LEU A 16 -18.20 -7.42 -6.32
C LEU A 16 -18.73 -6.35 -5.37
N GLY A 17 -18.86 -6.65 -4.08
CA GLY A 17 -19.24 -5.70 -3.06
C GLY A 17 -18.25 -4.54 -2.93
N VAL A 18 -16.93 -4.82 -3.02
CA VAL A 18 -15.89 -3.79 -3.05
C VAL A 18 -16.04 -2.90 -4.28
N LEU A 19 -16.23 -3.48 -5.47
CA LEU A 19 -16.41 -2.69 -6.70
C LEU A 19 -17.68 -1.82 -6.63
N LEU A 20 -18.80 -2.38 -6.15
CA LEU A 20 -20.04 -1.65 -5.98
C LEU A 20 -19.89 -0.52 -4.95
N ALA A 21 -19.24 -0.78 -3.81
CA ALA A 21 -18.94 0.24 -2.82
C ALA A 21 -18.08 1.36 -3.43
N THR A 22 -17.04 1.03 -4.20
CA THR A 22 -16.22 2.01 -4.92
C THR A 22 -17.07 2.85 -5.87
N LEU A 23 -17.96 2.24 -6.66
CA LEU A 23 -18.80 2.98 -7.61
C LEU A 23 -19.80 3.90 -6.87
N ILE A 24 -20.43 3.42 -5.80
CA ILE A 24 -21.36 4.20 -4.98
C ILE A 24 -20.61 5.36 -4.31
N THR A 25 -19.44 5.12 -3.72
CA THR A 25 -18.68 6.19 -3.07
C THR A 25 -18.12 7.17 -4.09
N THR A 26 -17.73 6.72 -5.28
CA THR A 26 -17.20 7.59 -6.35
C THR A 26 -18.28 8.45 -6.97
N TYR A 27 -19.46 7.92 -7.29
CA TYR A 27 -20.48 8.69 -8.02
C TYR A 27 -21.63 9.19 -7.13
N GLY A 28 -21.99 8.47 -6.09
CA GLY A 28 -23.09 8.85 -5.19
C GLY A 28 -22.67 9.91 -4.17
N LEU A 29 -21.54 9.72 -3.49
CA LEU A 29 -21.16 10.61 -2.38
C LEU A 29 -20.84 12.05 -2.82
N PRO A 30 -20.07 12.30 -3.91
CA PRO A 30 -19.80 13.68 -4.34
C PRO A 30 -21.06 14.40 -4.80
N MET A 31 -21.98 13.69 -5.46
CA MET A 31 -23.28 14.22 -5.89
C MET A 31 -24.19 14.59 -4.72
N LEU A 32 -24.08 13.87 -3.60
CA LEU A 32 -24.80 14.20 -2.37
C LEU A 32 -24.22 15.43 -1.65
N LEU A 33 -22.89 15.54 -1.62
CA LEU A 33 -22.20 16.55 -0.81
C LEU A 33 -22.07 17.90 -1.54
N ALA A 34 -21.70 17.89 -2.82
CA ALA A 34 -21.46 19.08 -3.61
C ALA A 34 -21.63 18.86 -5.13
N PRO A 35 -22.87 18.58 -5.60
CA PRO A 35 -23.12 18.24 -6.99
C PRO A 35 -22.62 19.30 -7.99
N GLU A 36 -22.61 20.57 -7.59
CA GLU A 36 -22.12 21.70 -8.39
C GLU A 36 -20.61 21.68 -8.65
N LEU A 37 -19.83 20.93 -7.86
CA LEU A 37 -18.37 20.85 -8.00
C LEU A 37 -17.91 19.63 -8.79
N TYR A 38 -18.77 18.61 -8.91
CA TYR A 38 -18.44 17.33 -9.55
C TYR A 38 -19.19 17.15 -10.88
N VAL A 39 -19.23 18.21 -11.69
CA VAL A 39 -19.79 18.18 -13.05
C VAL A 39 -18.77 17.59 -14.01
N LEU A 40 -19.13 16.56 -14.76
CA LEU A 40 -18.24 15.90 -15.72
C LEU A 40 -17.86 16.82 -16.88
N ALA A 41 -16.56 17.00 -17.11
CA ALA A 41 -15.99 17.72 -18.25
C ALA A 41 -15.57 16.79 -19.40
N LYS A 42 -15.20 15.53 -19.11
CA LYS A 42 -14.62 14.60 -20.11
C LYS A 42 -13.49 15.25 -20.92
N PHE A 43 -12.59 15.95 -20.22
CA PHE A 43 -11.48 16.73 -20.80
C PHE A 43 -11.91 17.82 -21.80
N THR A 44 -13.10 18.38 -21.60
CA THR A 44 -13.60 19.56 -22.33
C THR A 44 -13.88 20.67 -21.31
N PHE A 45 -12.90 21.55 -21.11
CA PHE A 45 -12.96 22.60 -20.11
C PHE A 45 -13.48 23.90 -20.71
N ILE A 46 -14.41 24.56 -20.01
CA ILE A 46 -15.05 25.82 -20.45
C ILE A 46 -14.58 27.01 -19.61
N LYS A 47 -14.17 26.79 -18.35
CA LYS A 47 -13.79 27.84 -17.40
C LYS A 47 -12.39 27.61 -16.85
N LYS A 48 -11.67 28.69 -16.54
CA LYS A 48 -10.37 28.60 -15.84
C LYS A 48 -10.61 28.29 -14.37
N THR A 49 -10.33 27.05 -13.99
CA THR A 49 -10.51 26.52 -12.62
C THR A 49 -9.25 25.81 -12.14
N PHE A 50 -8.08 26.25 -12.61
CA PHE A 50 -6.78 25.63 -12.36
C PHE A 50 -5.81 26.67 -11.82
N ALA A 51 -5.41 26.51 -10.56
CA ALA A 51 -4.52 27.44 -9.88
C ALA A 51 -3.06 27.15 -10.23
N ASN A 52 -2.25 28.16 -10.45
CA ASN A 52 -0.82 28.05 -10.75
C ASN A 52 0.05 28.83 -9.74
N ASP A 53 -0.52 29.14 -8.57
CA ASP A 53 0.17 29.89 -7.53
C ASP A 53 1.23 29.04 -6.84
N TRP A 54 2.18 29.72 -6.21
CA TRP A 54 3.26 29.08 -5.46
C TRP A 54 2.76 28.17 -4.33
N GLY A 55 1.61 28.50 -3.71
CA GLY A 55 1.00 27.65 -2.68
C GLY A 55 0.66 26.27 -3.23
N THR A 56 -0.02 26.21 -4.38
CA THR A 56 -0.33 24.94 -5.08
C THR A 56 0.93 24.23 -5.55
N VAL A 57 1.74 24.87 -6.40
CA VAL A 57 2.89 24.24 -7.07
C VAL A 57 4.00 23.85 -6.08
N GLY A 58 4.31 24.75 -5.15
CA GLY A 58 5.37 24.54 -4.17
C GLY A 58 5.04 23.39 -3.21
N THR A 59 3.79 23.30 -2.76
CA THR A 59 3.37 22.21 -1.87
C THR A 59 3.30 20.86 -2.59
N ASP A 60 2.98 20.81 -3.89
CA ASP A 60 3.08 19.59 -4.70
C ASP A 60 4.53 19.04 -4.77
N TYR A 61 5.51 19.90 -5.02
CA TYR A 61 6.92 19.49 -4.98
C TYR A 61 7.35 19.07 -3.58
N GLY A 62 6.88 19.76 -2.53
CA GLY A 62 7.11 19.39 -1.14
C GLY A 62 6.58 17.99 -0.82
N LEU A 63 5.33 17.70 -1.23
CA LEU A 63 4.71 16.38 -1.11
C LEU A 63 5.46 15.32 -1.92
N THR A 64 5.95 15.67 -3.10
CA THR A 64 6.76 14.79 -3.95
C THR A 64 7.99 14.32 -3.17
N ALA A 65 8.75 15.26 -2.61
CA ALA A 65 9.93 14.96 -1.81
C ALA A 65 9.59 14.15 -0.55
N LEU A 66 8.50 14.53 0.14
CA LEU A 66 8.01 13.86 1.35
C LEU A 66 7.66 12.39 1.11
N MET A 67 7.11 12.06 -0.05
CA MET A 67 6.74 10.68 -0.40
C MET A 67 7.91 9.89 -1.02
N PHE A 68 8.70 10.54 -1.87
CA PHE A 68 9.81 9.91 -2.56
C PHE A 68 10.93 9.49 -1.60
N THR A 69 11.27 10.33 -0.63
CA THR A 69 12.35 10.07 0.34
C THR A 69 12.16 8.76 1.14
N PRO A 70 11.04 8.53 1.84
CA PRO A 70 10.81 7.27 2.54
C PRO A 70 10.69 6.08 1.58
N ALA A 71 10.18 6.26 0.37
CA ALA A 71 10.14 5.18 -0.63
C ALA A 71 11.55 4.70 -1.01
N ILE A 72 12.45 5.63 -1.34
CA ILE A 72 13.85 5.32 -1.65
C ILE A 72 14.56 4.74 -0.43
N TYR A 73 14.30 5.26 0.77
CA TYR A 73 14.85 4.70 2.00
C TYR A 73 14.42 3.24 2.18
N MET A 74 13.13 2.92 2.00
CA MET A 74 12.64 1.54 2.07
C MET A 74 13.37 0.65 1.07
N LEU A 75 13.44 1.06 -0.21
CA LEU A 75 14.04 0.26 -1.27
C LEU A 75 15.55 0.02 -1.08
N THR A 76 16.27 0.94 -0.45
CA THR A 76 17.72 0.90 -0.33
C THR A 76 18.23 0.40 1.02
N ARG A 77 17.48 0.60 2.11
CA ARG A 77 17.94 0.33 3.49
C ARG A 77 17.13 -0.72 4.22
N VAL A 78 15.91 -1.02 3.78
CA VAL A 78 15.02 -1.97 4.48
C VAL A 78 15.08 -3.34 3.80
N PRO A 79 15.21 -4.45 4.56
CA PRO A 79 15.25 -5.79 3.99
C PRO A 79 14.06 -6.10 3.08
N GLN A 80 14.32 -6.85 2.01
CA GLN A 80 13.31 -7.09 0.99
C GLN A 80 12.18 -7.96 1.51
N SER A 81 10.95 -7.44 1.39
CA SER A 81 9.73 -8.17 1.68
C SER A 81 8.62 -7.71 0.73
N ARG A 82 7.59 -8.55 0.59
CA ARG A 82 6.41 -8.20 -0.21
C ARG A 82 5.70 -6.95 0.32
N PHE A 83 5.68 -6.77 1.65
CA PHE A 83 5.10 -5.60 2.28
C PHE A 83 5.91 -4.34 1.92
N ARG A 84 7.23 -4.37 2.11
CA ARG A 84 8.13 -3.27 1.75
C ARG A 84 7.94 -2.82 0.30
N ASP A 85 7.96 -3.76 -0.65
CA ASP A 85 7.89 -3.43 -2.08
C ASP A 85 6.57 -2.75 -2.44
N ARG A 86 5.47 -3.19 -1.84
CA ARG A 86 4.13 -2.61 -2.05
C ARG A 86 4.01 -1.24 -1.40
N SER A 87 4.56 -1.09 -0.19
CA SER A 87 4.58 0.18 0.53
C SER A 87 5.44 1.22 -0.18
N ALA A 88 6.64 0.86 -0.64
CA ALA A 88 7.47 1.76 -1.44
C ALA A 88 6.78 2.15 -2.75
N SER A 89 6.12 1.20 -3.42
CA SER A 89 5.35 1.48 -4.65
C SER A 89 4.20 2.46 -4.38
N LEU A 90 3.43 2.28 -3.31
CA LEU A 90 2.38 3.22 -2.90
C LEU A 90 2.92 4.66 -2.82
N LEU A 91 4.05 4.84 -2.11
CA LEU A 91 4.67 6.14 -1.93
C LEU A 91 5.24 6.72 -3.24
N LEU A 92 5.78 5.89 -4.12
CA LEU A 92 6.23 6.33 -5.44
C LEU A 92 5.05 6.79 -6.33
N PHE A 93 3.90 6.14 -6.25
CA PHE A 93 2.70 6.56 -6.98
C PHE A 93 2.12 7.88 -6.43
N TYR A 94 2.13 8.08 -5.11
CA TYR A 94 1.82 9.39 -4.53
C TYR A 94 2.81 10.46 -4.99
N ALA A 95 4.11 10.19 -4.92
CA ALA A 95 5.13 11.14 -5.39
C ALA A 95 4.96 11.49 -6.88
N LEU A 96 4.69 10.49 -7.73
CA LEU A 96 4.43 10.70 -9.16
C LEU A 96 3.18 11.55 -9.38
N SER A 97 2.10 11.28 -8.63
CA SER A 97 0.86 12.06 -8.72
C SER A 97 1.11 13.55 -8.53
N VAL A 98 1.70 13.92 -7.39
CA VAL A 98 1.91 15.34 -7.07
C VAL A 98 3.02 15.97 -7.91
N LEU A 99 4.04 15.23 -8.33
CA LEU A 99 5.05 15.75 -9.25
C LEU A 99 4.44 16.15 -10.60
N VAL A 100 3.64 15.26 -11.17
CA VAL A 100 2.95 15.52 -12.45
C VAL A 100 1.87 16.58 -12.28
N GLY A 101 1.23 16.63 -11.10
CA GLY A 101 0.34 17.73 -10.70
C GLY A 101 1.05 19.08 -10.74
N ALA A 102 2.19 19.22 -10.05
CA ALA A 102 3.00 20.44 -10.02
C ALA A 102 3.40 20.90 -11.43
N ILE A 103 3.93 19.97 -12.25
CA ILE A 103 4.29 20.26 -13.64
C ILE A 103 3.06 20.71 -14.43
N SER A 104 1.90 20.09 -14.20
CA SER A 104 0.67 20.47 -14.90
C SER A 104 0.24 21.88 -14.50
N HIS A 105 0.23 22.20 -13.21
CA HIS A 105 -0.09 23.53 -12.68
C HIS A 105 0.80 24.64 -13.25
N GLN A 106 2.08 24.36 -13.49
CA GLN A 106 3.01 25.31 -14.10
C GLN A 106 2.76 25.56 -15.59
N ASN A 107 2.31 24.54 -16.33
CA ASN A 107 2.31 24.56 -17.80
C ASN A 107 0.91 24.72 -18.43
N PHE A 108 -0.18 24.47 -17.69
CA PHE A 108 -1.53 24.44 -18.24
C PHE A 108 -2.51 25.36 -17.48
N ASP A 109 -2.26 26.67 -17.48
CA ASP A 109 -3.01 27.64 -16.69
C ASP A 109 -4.13 28.38 -17.47
N THR A 110 -4.41 27.98 -18.71
CA THR A 110 -5.48 28.56 -19.55
C THR A 110 -6.46 27.48 -19.98
N VAL A 111 -7.69 27.88 -20.32
CA VAL A 111 -8.71 26.95 -20.85
C VAL A 111 -8.21 26.26 -22.12
N SER A 112 -7.53 27.00 -23.02
CA SER A 112 -6.98 26.43 -24.25
C SER A 112 -5.92 25.37 -23.96
N SER A 113 -4.96 25.66 -23.06
CA SER A 113 -3.89 24.72 -22.73
C SER A 113 -4.39 23.45 -22.02
N MET A 114 -5.43 23.55 -21.18
CA MET A 114 -6.09 22.39 -20.56
C MET A 114 -6.87 21.50 -21.54
N ASN A 115 -7.26 22.00 -22.71
CA ASN A 115 -7.96 21.22 -23.72
C ASN A 115 -7.01 20.49 -24.70
N THR A 116 -5.70 20.47 -24.42
CA THR A 116 -4.70 19.81 -25.26
C THR A 116 -4.53 18.31 -24.93
N PRO A 117 -4.11 17.47 -25.89
CA PRO A 117 -3.74 16.08 -25.63
C PRO A 117 -2.65 15.93 -24.55
N THR A 118 -1.69 16.87 -24.52
CA THR A 118 -0.60 16.87 -23.53
C THR A 118 -1.14 17.02 -22.11
N PHE A 119 -2.05 17.98 -21.87
CA PHE A 119 -2.72 18.11 -20.58
C PHE A 119 -3.47 16.83 -20.21
N ARG A 120 -4.23 16.25 -21.15
CA ARG A 120 -4.99 15.02 -20.90
C ARG A 120 -4.10 13.87 -20.43
N ILE A 121 -2.95 13.67 -21.09
CA ILE A 121 -2.01 12.62 -20.71
C ILE A 121 -1.41 12.92 -19.33
N MET A 122 -0.89 14.12 -19.11
CA MET A 122 -0.28 14.52 -17.85
C MET A 122 -1.27 14.41 -16.68
N TRP A 123 -2.46 14.98 -16.85
CA TRP A 123 -3.50 14.95 -15.83
C TRP A 123 -4.01 13.53 -15.57
N SER A 124 -4.11 12.69 -16.61
CA SER A 124 -4.45 11.28 -16.43
C SER A 124 -3.37 10.50 -15.68
N VAL A 125 -2.09 10.84 -15.86
CA VAL A 125 -1.00 10.25 -15.06
C VAL A 125 -1.08 10.71 -13.61
N CYS A 126 -1.36 11.99 -13.37
CA CYS A 126 -1.58 12.53 -12.02
C CYS A 126 -2.72 11.79 -11.30
N VAL A 127 -3.94 11.89 -11.82
CA VAL A 127 -5.15 11.31 -11.23
C VAL A 127 -5.12 9.78 -11.25
N GLY A 128 -4.62 9.19 -12.33
CA GLY A 128 -4.46 7.74 -12.49
C GLY A 128 -3.51 7.16 -11.44
N SER A 129 -2.44 7.87 -11.08
CA SER A 129 -1.54 7.43 -10.03
C SER A 129 -2.22 7.32 -8.66
N VAL A 130 -3.17 8.22 -8.36
CA VAL A 130 -4.01 8.16 -7.15
C VAL A 130 -4.92 6.93 -7.15
N THR A 131 -5.54 6.59 -8.29
CA THR A 131 -6.36 5.37 -8.39
C THR A 131 -5.51 4.10 -8.25
N ALA A 132 -4.32 4.08 -8.85
CA ALA A 132 -3.38 2.97 -8.77
C ALA A 132 -2.85 2.76 -7.34
N ALA A 133 -2.61 3.85 -6.60
CA ALA A 133 -2.27 3.81 -5.18
C ALA A 133 -3.31 3.02 -4.36
N GLY A 134 -4.61 3.13 -4.68
CA GLY A 134 -5.67 2.32 -4.05
C GLY A 134 -5.43 0.81 -4.17
N GLY A 135 -4.96 0.33 -5.32
CA GLY A 135 -4.56 -1.06 -5.50
C GLY A 135 -3.37 -1.46 -4.63
N TYR A 136 -2.39 -0.58 -4.45
CA TYR A 136 -1.26 -0.83 -3.55
C TYR A 136 -1.70 -0.88 -2.09
N ILE A 137 -2.60 0.00 -1.63
CA ILE A 137 -3.18 -0.04 -0.27
C ILE A 137 -3.82 -1.41 -0.01
N GLY A 138 -4.66 -1.89 -0.91
CA GLY A 138 -5.29 -3.21 -0.79
C GLY A 138 -4.27 -4.35 -0.79
N SER A 139 -3.26 -4.26 -1.66
CA SER A 139 -2.17 -5.23 -1.75
C SER A 139 -1.32 -5.27 -0.47
N ILE A 140 -1.06 -4.13 0.19
CA ILE A 140 -0.43 -4.05 1.51
C ILE A 140 -1.29 -4.79 2.53
N GLY A 141 -2.60 -4.53 2.55
CA GLY A 141 -3.56 -5.25 3.39
C GLY A 141 -3.46 -6.77 3.21
N SER A 142 -3.39 -7.26 1.96
CA SER A 142 -3.26 -8.70 1.70
C SER A 142 -1.92 -9.29 2.11
N ALA A 143 -0.85 -8.50 2.16
CA ALA A 143 0.42 -8.95 2.75
C ALA A 143 0.28 -9.12 4.27
N LEU A 144 -0.38 -8.17 4.94
CA LEU A 144 -0.65 -8.24 6.38
C LEU A 144 -1.60 -9.40 6.73
N ALA A 145 -2.68 -9.59 5.98
CA ALA A 145 -3.60 -10.71 6.16
C ALA A 145 -2.89 -12.07 6.05
N HIS A 146 -1.93 -12.19 5.12
CA HIS A 146 -1.15 -13.41 4.96
C HIS A 146 -0.30 -13.74 6.20
N MET A 147 0.29 -12.72 6.83
CA MET A 147 1.07 -12.87 8.06
C MET A 147 0.15 -13.13 9.26
N SER A 148 -0.92 -12.35 9.42
CA SER A 148 -1.91 -12.49 10.50
C SER A 148 -2.54 -13.88 10.52
N ASN A 149 -2.97 -14.40 9.36
CA ASN A 149 -3.63 -15.71 9.27
C ASN A 149 -2.72 -16.90 9.61
N ARG A 150 -1.41 -16.69 9.83
CA ARG A 150 -0.45 -17.70 10.26
C ARG A 150 0.02 -17.49 11.70
N SER A 151 -0.37 -16.36 12.29
CA SER A 151 0.07 -15.92 13.61
C SER A 151 -0.76 -16.60 14.69
N PRO A 152 -0.15 -17.12 15.76
CA PRO A 152 -0.88 -17.58 16.94
C PRO A 152 -1.52 -16.41 17.71
N ARG A 153 -1.10 -15.17 17.44
CA ARG A 153 -1.64 -13.93 18.04
C ARG A 153 -2.77 -13.30 17.22
N GLN A 154 -3.33 -14.06 16.27
CA GLN A 154 -4.46 -13.63 15.48
C GLN A 154 -5.66 -13.36 16.40
N ARG A 155 -6.25 -12.16 16.29
CA ARG A 155 -7.47 -11.77 17.00
C ARG A 155 -8.71 -12.23 16.25
N PHE A 156 -8.71 -12.05 14.94
CA PHE A 156 -9.77 -12.51 14.05
C PHE A 156 -9.22 -12.78 12.65
N LYS A 157 -9.89 -13.68 11.93
CA LYS A 157 -9.48 -14.09 10.59
C LYS A 157 -9.94 -13.09 9.54
N VAL A 158 -9.02 -12.62 8.70
CA VAL A 158 -9.34 -11.74 7.57
C VAL A 158 -9.19 -12.51 6.27
N VAL A 159 -10.12 -12.30 5.35
CA VAL A 159 -10.06 -12.90 4.00
C VAL A 159 -8.83 -12.35 3.28
N GLN A 160 -7.94 -13.24 2.86
CA GLN A 160 -6.80 -12.87 2.04
C GLN A 160 -7.26 -12.67 0.60
N VAL A 161 -7.32 -11.42 0.15
CA VAL A 161 -7.63 -11.08 -1.23
C VAL A 161 -6.41 -11.39 -2.12
N PRO A 162 -6.58 -12.05 -3.28
CA PRO A 162 -5.45 -12.37 -4.13
C PRO A 162 -4.84 -11.11 -4.77
N ARG A 163 -3.53 -11.12 -4.99
CA ARG A 163 -2.80 -9.96 -5.54
C ARG A 163 -3.36 -9.48 -6.89
N TRP A 164 -3.72 -10.41 -7.77
CA TRP A 164 -4.21 -10.07 -9.11
C TRP A 164 -5.46 -9.19 -9.04
N TRP A 165 -6.31 -9.35 -8.02
CA TRP A 165 -7.50 -8.51 -7.85
C TRP A 165 -7.13 -7.05 -7.65
N TRP A 166 -6.19 -6.75 -6.77
CA TRP A 166 -5.75 -5.38 -6.53
C TRP A 166 -5.04 -4.76 -7.72
N VAL A 167 -4.36 -5.58 -8.53
CA VAL A 167 -3.77 -5.13 -9.80
C VAL A 167 -4.86 -4.81 -10.82
N SER A 168 -5.85 -5.68 -10.99
CA SER A 168 -7.01 -5.43 -11.86
C SER A 168 -7.80 -4.21 -11.41
N TYR A 169 -8.00 -4.03 -10.10
CA TYR A 169 -8.64 -2.87 -9.49
C TYR A 169 -7.94 -1.56 -9.88
N ALA A 170 -6.61 -1.51 -9.71
CA ALA A 170 -5.80 -0.37 -10.12
C ALA A 170 -5.91 -0.11 -11.63
N ILE A 171 -5.72 -1.14 -12.46
CA ILE A 171 -5.76 -1.01 -13.93
C ILE A 171 -7.11 -0.48 -14.40
N ILE A 172 -8.22 -1.07 -13.93
CA ILE A 172 -9.57 -0.68 -14.37
C ILE A 172 -9.84 0.78 -14.02
N LEU A 173 -9.58 1.19 -12.76
CA LEU A 173 -9.82 2.57 -12.35
C LEU A 173 -8.90 3.56 -13.07
N THR A 174 -7.62 3.21 -13.28
CA THR A 174 -6.72 4.05 -14.06
C THR A 174 -7.20 4.18 -15.50
N LEU A 175 -7.63 3.09 -16.16
CA LEU A 175 -8.22 3.16 -17.51
C LEU A 175 -9.47 4.05 -17.55
N MET A 176 -10.32 4.00 -16.51
CA MET A 176 -11.46 4.91 -16.41
C MET A 176 -11.03 6.39 -16.36
N VAL A 177 -9.93 6.71 -15.66
CA VAL A 177 -9.35 8.07 -15.67
C VAL A 177 -8.94 8.48 -17.07
N PHE A 178 -8.20 7.63 -17.80
CA PHE A 178 -7.77 7.91 -19.18
C PHE A 178 -8.95 8.08 -20.15
N CYS A 179 -10.05 7.36 -19.92
CA CYS A 179 -11.30 7.52 -20.68
C CYS A 179 -12.13 8.76 -20.25
N GLY A 180 -11.65 9.56 -19.30
CA GLY A 180 -12.30 10.80 -18.88
C GLY A 180 -13.47 10.63 -17.90
N PHE A 181 -13.67 9.44 -17.32
CA PHE A 181 -14.74 9.19 -16.33
C PHE A 181 -14.52 9.90 -14.99
N PHE A 182 -13.30 10.40 -14.76
CA PHE A 182 -12.92 11.18 -13.58
C PHE A 182 -12.70 12.66 -13.89
N SER A 183 -12.79 13.08 -15.15
CA SER A 183 -12.51 14.46 -15.55
C SER A 183 -13.72 15.35 -15.27
N MET A 184 -13.57 16.26 -14.30
CA MET A 184 -14.57 17.22 -13.87
C MET A 184 -14.26 18.62 -14.38
N GLU A 185 -15.25 19.53 -14.39
CA GLU A 185 -15.07 20.93 -14.81
C GLU A 185 -14.04 21.69 -13.94
N ARG A 186 -13.80 21.19 -12.73
CA ARG A 186 -12.74 21.65 -11.83
C ARG A 186 -11.70 20.54 -11.73
N PRO A 187 -10.54 20.62 -12.41
CA PRO A 187 -9.57 19.52 -12.43
C PRO A 187 -9.16 19.03 -11.03
N ALA A 188 -9.05 19.92 -10.04
CA ALA A 188 -8.74 19.54 -8.66
C ALA A 188 -9.74 18.53 -8.07
N ALA A 189 -11.01 18.56 -8.48
CA ALA A 189 -12.03 17.61 -8.05
C ALA A 189 -11.73 16.18 -8.53
N ASP A 190 -11.02 16.01 -9.65
CA ASP A 190 -10.64 14.72 -10.22
C ASP A 190 -9.77 13.92 -9.23
N ILE A 191 -8.84 14.59 -8.54
CA ILE A 191 -7.95 13.98 -7.54
C ILE A 191 -8.74 13.50 -6.33
N PHE A 192 -9.70 14.30 -5.83
CA PHE A 192 -10.52 13.89 -4.68
C PHE A 192 -11.46 12.74 -5.05
N LEU A 193 -11.99 12.77 -6.27
CA LEU A 193 -12.77 11.68 -6.83
C LEU A 193 -11.94 10.39 -6.97
N ALA A 194 -10.70 10.49 -7.46
CA ALA A 194 -9.78 9.36 -7.47
C ALA A 194 -9.43 8.89 -6.05
N GLY A 195 -9.26 9.82 -5.12
CA GLY A 195 -8.98 9.55 -3.71
C GLY A 195 -10.07 8.73 -3.03
N ILE A 196 -11.35 9.00 -3.31
CA ILE A 196 -12.45 8.23 -2.71
C ILE A 196 -12.51 6.77 -3.21
N THR A 197 -11.92 6.47 -4.36
CA THR A 197 -11.75 5.07 -4.78
C THR A 197 -10.81 4.28 -3.85
N GLN A 198 -10.05 4.95 -2.99
CA GLN A 198 -9.18 4.29 -2.01
C GLN A 198 -9.94 3.85 -0.75
N THR A 199 -11.21 4.25 -0.56
CA THR A 199 -11.96 3.92 0.66
C THR A 199 -12.07 2.40 0.91
N PRO A 200 -12.49 1.56 -0.06
CA PRO A 200 -12.54 0.12 0.18
C PRO A 200 -11.18 -0.54 0.50
N PRO A 201 -10.08 -0.29 -0.26
CA PRO A 201 -8.78 -0.84 0.12
C PRO A 201 -8.27 -0.29 1.46
N THR A 202 -8.59 0.95 1.83
CA THR A 202 -8.27 1.51 3.16
C THR A 202 -8.97 0.77 4.29
N VAL A 203 -10.28 0.52 4.16
CA VAL A 203 -11.04 -0.27 5.16
C VAL A 203 -10.45 -1.68 5.27
N TYR A 204 -10.12 -2.30 4.13
CA TYR A 204 -9.48 -3.62 4.12
C TYR A 204 -8.10 -3.61 4.80
N LEU A 205 -7.25 -2.63 4.51
CA LEU A 205 -5.95 -2.46 5.17
C LEU A 205 -6.12 -2.31 6.68
N PHE A 206 -7.06 -1.47 7.13
CA PHE A 206 -7.34 -1.27 8.55
C PHE A 206 -7.77 -2.56 9.25
N LEU A 207 -8.69 -3.32 8.66
CA LEU A 207 -9.09 -4.63 9.19
C LEU A 207 -7.91 -5.59 9.28
N CYS A 208 -7.03 -5.61 8.27
CA CYS A 208 -5.81 -6.42 8.29
C CYS A 208 -4.86 -6.00 9.40
N LEU A 209 -4.69 -4.70 9.65
CA LEU A 209 -3.88 -4.18 10.76
C LEU A 209 -4.45 -4.62 12.11
N MET A 210 -5.76 -4.55 12.30
CA MET A 210 -6.42 -4.91 13.57
C MET A 210 -6.55 -6.42 13.80
N SER A 211 -6.38 -7.23 12.75
CA SER A 211 -6.56 -8.68 12.79
C SER A 211 -5.55 -9.45 13.64
N ASN A 212 -4.41 -8.84 13.97
CA ASN A 212 -3.32 -9.48 14.69
C ASN A 212 -2.84 -8.57 15.81
N ASP A 213 -2.43 -9.17 16.92
CA ASP A 213 -1.54 -8.48 17.84
C ASP A 213 -0.10 -8.61 17.35
N TRP A 214 0.41 -7.52 16.77
CA TRP A 214 1.76 -7.47 16.23
C TRP A 214 2.83 -7.48 17.33
N GLY A 215 2.47 -7.20 18.59
CA GLY A 215 3.22 -7.53 19.81
C GLY A 215 4.71 -7.24 19.82
N VAL A 216 5.16 -6.16 19.18
CA VAL A 216 6.56 -5.73 19.10
C VAL A 216 6.68 -4.28 19.59
N GLY A 217 6.76 -4.11 20.90
CA GLY A 217 7.08 -2.82 21.53
C GLY A 217 6.12 -1.65 21.24
N MET A 218 6.39 -0.52 21.86
CA MET A 218 5.58 0.69 21.70
C MET A 218 5.71 1.29 20.28
N GLU A 219 6.84 1.09 19.60
CA GLU A 219 7.07 1.66 18.26
C GLU A 219 6.13 1.05 17.20
N VAL A 220 5.98 -0.27 17.14
CA VAL A 220 5.07 -0.92 16.19
C VAL A 220 3.61 -0.62 16.51
N PHE A 221 3.26 -0.57 17.80
CA PHE A 221 1.92 -0.18 18.20
C PHE A 221 1.58 1.24 17.73
N THR A 222 2.47 2.20 17.96
CA THR A 222 2.32 3.57 17.45
C THR A 222 2.23 3.58 15.92
N ALA A 223 3.10 2.86 15.22
CA ALA A 223 3.05 2.76 13.76
C ALA A 223 1.73 2.16 13.25
N GLN A 224 1.13 1.20 13.96
CA GLN A 224 -0.15 0.61 13.61
C GLN A 224 -1.28 1.64 13.72
N ILE A 225 -1.31 2.41 14.80
CA ILE A 225 -2.28 3.49 15.01
C ILE A 225 -2.08 4.60 13.96
N VAL A 226 -0.84 5.06 13.78
CA VAL A 226 -0.51 6.12 12.81
C VAL A 226 -0.85 5.69 11.38
N LEU A 227 -0.56 4.45 10.99
CA LEU A 227 -0.94 3.93 9.67
C LEU A 227 -2.47 3.86 9.52
N GLY A 228 -3.18 3.38 10.54
CA GLY A 228 -4.64 3.29 10.53
C GLY A 228 -5.30 4.66 10.40
N VAL A 229 -4.89 5.61 11.24
CA VAL A 229 -5.36 7.01 11.18
C VAL A 229 -5.01 7.64 9.84
N GLY A 230 -3.75 7.52 9.40
CA GLY A 230 -3.29 8.05 8.11
C GLY A 230 -4.06 7.52 6.90
N ALA A 231 -4.49 6.26 6.94
CA ALA A 231 -5.31 5.69 5.89
C ALA A 231 -6.72 6.33 5.82
N PHE A 232 -7.33 6.64 6.97
CA PHE A 232 -8.63 7.30 7.04
C PHE A 232 -8.59 8.82 6.87
N LEU A 233 -7.45 9.46 7.10
CA LEU A 233 -7.30 10.89 6.86
C LEU A 233 -7.54 11.28 5.39
N ASN A 234 -7.52 10.37 4.41
CA ASN A 234 -7.94 10.71 3.05
C ASN A 234 -9.47 10.93 2.92
N ALA A 235 -10.30 10.37 3.82
CA ALA A 235 -11.76 10.39 3.67
C ALA A 235 -12.39 11.80 3.77
N PRO A 236 -11.93 12.70 4.66
CA PRO A 236 -12.48 14.05 4.75
C PRO A 236 -12.16 14.96 3.56
N LEU A 237 -11.20 14.61 2.69
CA LEU A 237 -10.77 15.50 1.60
C LEU A 237 -11.90 15.87 0.63
N LEU A 238 -12.76 14.90 0.30
CA LEU A 238 -13.89 15.11 -0.61
C LEU A 238 -14.91 16.14 -0.06
N PRO A 239 -15.47 15.98 1.16
CA PRO A 239 -16.32 17.01 1.74
C PRO A 239 -15.57 18.30 2.05
N LEU A 240 -14.31 18.23 2.49
CA LEU A 240 -13.51 19.40 2.85
C LEU A 240 -13.26 20.30 1.64
N TYR A 241 -12.97 19.74 0.46
CA TYR A 241 -12.87 20.51 -0.77
C TYR A 241 -14.16 21.31 -1.05
N GLY A 242 -15.32 20.65 -0.94
CA GLY A 242 -16.60 21.31 -1.14
C GLY A 242 -16.89 22.42 -0.14
N ILE A 243 -16.60 22.19 1.13
CA ILE A 243 -16.75 23.18 2.21
C ILE A 243 -15.84 24.40 1.93
N LEU A 244 -14.55 24.17 1.68
CA LEU A 244 -13.57 25.24 1.49
C LEU A 244 -13.90 26.11 0.26
N VAL A 245 -14.37 25.50 -0.84
CA VAL A 245 -14.82 26.25 -2.03
C VAL A 245 -16.07 27.08 -1.73
N ARG A 246 -17.05 26.53 -0.99
CA ARG A 246 -18.27 27.26 -0.59
C ARG A 246 -18.01 28.40 0.39
N MET A 247 -16.95 28.29 1.18
CA MET A 247 -16.46 29.39 2.03
C MET A 247 -15.87 30.56 1.21
N GLY A 248 -15.80 30.45 -0.12
CA GLY A 248 -15.29 31.52 -0.98
C GLY A 248 -13.77 31.67 -0.93
N LEU A 249 -13.05 30.67 -0.41
CA LEU A 249 -11.59 30.70 -0.39
C LEU A 249 -11.03 30.64 -1.83
N SER A 250 -9.91 31.30 -2.05
CA SER A 250 -9.21 31.23 -3.35
C SER A 250 -8.77 29.79 -3.63
N LEU A 251 -8.78 29.37 -4.90
CA LEU A 251 -8.42 28.01 -5.26
C LEU A 251 -7.00 27.62 -4.80
N GLY A 252 -6.04 28.55 -4.85
CA GLY A 252 -4.68 28.33 -4.33
C GLY A 252 -4.66 28.09 -2.82
N THR A 253 -5.46 28.85 -2.06
CA THR A 253 -5.63 28.63 -0.60
C THR A 253 -6.25 27.27 -0.32
N VAL A 254 -7.31 26.90 -1.06
CA VAL A 254 -7.97 25.59 -0.94
C VAL A 254 -6.96 24.47 -1.18
N ASN A 255 -6.22 24.52 -2.29
CA ASN A 255 -5.21 23.52 -2.64
C ASN A 255 -4.13 23.43 -1.56
N THR A 256 -3.61 24.56 -1.10
CA THR A 256 -2.58 24.61 -0.05
C THR A 256 -3.04 23.91 1.22
N ILE A 257 -4.26 24.20 1.71
CA ILE A 257 -4.83 23.55 2.90
C ILE A 257 -4.97 22.04 2.69
N LEU A 258 -5.48 21.63 1.53
CA LEU A 258 -5.67 20.21 1.21
C LEU A 258 -4.33 19.49 1.04
N HIS A 259 -3.29 20.16 0.55
CA HIS A 259 -1.94 19.60 0.46
C HIS A 259 -1.30 19.41 1.83
N PHE A 260 -1.50 20.32 2.79
CA PHE A 260 -1.08 20.09 4.17
C PHE A 260 -1.82 18.90 4.80
N TRP A 261 -3.11 18.74 4.50
CA TRP A 261 -3.88 17.59 4.94
C TRP A 261 -3.36 16.28 4.32
N LEU A 262 -3.06 16.29 3.02
CA LEU A 262 -2.41 15.17 2.33
C LEU A 262 -1.03 14.86 2.92
N ALA A 263 -0.25 15.87 3.29
CA ALA A 263 1.05 15.67 3.93
C ALA A 263 0.90 14.91 5.26
N ALA A 264 -0.11 15.25 6.05
CA ALA A 264 -0.42 14.53 7.28
C ALA A 264 -0.90 13.10 7.00
N ALA A 265 -1.84 12.92 6.08
CA ALA A 265 -2.40 11.61 5.73
C ALA A 265 -1.34 10.66 5.16
N TRP A 266 -0.66 11.09 4.10
CA TRP A 266 0.34 10.28 3.42
C TRP A 266 1.64 10.17 4.21
N GLY A 267 2.05 11.21 4.94
CA GLY A 267 3.19 11.14 5.86
C GLY A 267 2.98 10.11 6.96
N SER A 268 1.77 10.03 7.52
CA SER A 268 1.38 8.99 8.48
C SER A 268 1.43 7.59 7.85
N GLN A 269 0.92 7.44 6.62
CA GLN A 269 1.02 6.18 5.88
C GLN A 269 2.50 5.78 5.62
N ALA A 270 3.34 6.73 5.23
CA ALA A 270 4.77 6.52 4.98
C ALA A 270 5.51 6.08 6.25
N TYR A 271 5.28 6.77 7.37
CA TYR A 271 5.86 6.42 8.66
C TYR A 271 5.45 5.02 9.10
N GLY A 272 4.13 4.73 9.11
CA GLY A 272 3.63 3.43 9.52
C GLY A 272 4.15 2.29 8.65
N CYS A 273 4.13 2.48 7.33
CA CYS A 273 4.70 1.52 6.39
C CYS A 273 6.21 1.32 6.60
N LEU A 274 6.97 2.37 6.91
CA LEU A 274 8.41 2.27 7.14
C LEU A 274 8.72 1.43 8.38
N VAL A 275 8.06 1.72 9.49
CA VAL A 275 8.26 1.00 10.76
C VAL A 275 7.88 -0.47 10.60
N PHE A 276 6.73 -0.77 9.99
CA PHE A 276 6.33 -2.15 9.72
C PHE A 276 7.31 -2.87 8.80
N SER A 277 7.81 -2.21 7.75
CA SER A 277 8.77 -2.81 6.82
C SER A 277 10.09 -3.15 7.51
N ARG A 278 10.55 -2.33 8.47
CA ARG A 278 11.77 -2.61 9.26
C ARG A 278 11.61 -3.80 10.20
N HIS A 279 10.41 -4.01 10.74
CA HIS A 279 10.14 -5.06 11.73
C HIS A 279 9.62 -6.36 11.11
N ILE A 280 9.48 -6.43 9.79
CA ILE A 280 8.83 -7.59 9.14
C ILE A 280 9.58 -8.90 9.34
N GLU A 281 10.91 -8.87 9.31
CA GLU A 281 11.73 -10.06 9.55
C GLU A 281 11.58 -10.55 11.00
N LEU A 282 11.41 -9.63 11.96
CA LEU A 282 11.16 -9.98 13.36
C LEU A 282 9.79 -10.64 13.52
N PHE A 283 8.77 -10.13 12.82
CA PHE A 283 7.45 -10.79 12.82
C PHE A 283 7.55 -12.20 12.25
N GLU A 284 8.19 -12.37 11.08
CA GLU A 284 8.35 -13.68 10.45
C GLU A 284 9.16 -14.65 11.32
N ALA A 285 10.22 -14.18 11.97
CA ALA A 285 11.02 -14.98 12.89
C ALA A 285 10.22 -15.42 14.13
N ASN A 286 9.46 -14.51 14.74
CA ASN A 286 8.60 -14.81 15.90
C ASN A 286 7.49 -15.81 15.52
N LEU A 287 6.87 -15.63 14.34
CA LEU A 287 5.89 -16.55 13.78
C LEU A 287 6.44 -17.98 13.68
N LEU A 288 7.68 -18.14 13.17
CA LEU A 288 8.32 -19.46 13.07
C LEU A 288 8.69 -20.04 14.43
N GLY A 289 9.14 -19.20 15.36
CA GLY A 289 9.49 -19.58 16.73
C GLY A 289 8.28 -20.13 17.49
N ASP A 290 7.17 -19.41 17.46
CA ASP A 290 5.94 -19.80 18.14
C ASP A 290 5.33 -21.08 17.55
N GLN A 291 5.33 -21.22 16.21
CA GLN A 291 4.87 -22.45 15.56
C GLN A 291 5.69 -23.67 16.00
N LYS A 292 7.02 -23.52 16.11
CA LYS A 292 7.89 -24.61 16.58
C LYS A 292 7.61 -24.97 18.04
N LYS A 293 7.36 -23.97 18.89
CA LYS A 293 7.01 -24.20 20.30
C LYS A 293 5.68 -24.95 20.43
N MET A 294 4.66 -24.55 19.67
CA MET A 294 3.38 -25.25 19.61
C MET A 294 3.52 -26.71 19.17
N LEU A 295 4.37 -27.00 18.18
CA LEU A 295 4.62 -28.37 17.72
C LEU A 295 5.34 -29.24 18.77
N LEU A 296 6.17 -28.64 19.62
CA LEU A 296 6.90 -29.34 20.68
C LEU A 296 6.04 -29.56 21.94
N GLU A 297 5.05 -28.70 22.17
CA GLU A 297 4.17 -28.75 23.35
C GLU A 297 2.93 -29.63 23.14
N VAL A 298 2.69 -30.18 21.94
CA VAL A 298 1.58 -31.13 21.72
C VAL A 298 1.78 -32.32 22.67
N PRO A 299 0.95 -32.47 23.72
CA PRO A 299 1.11 -33.55 24.66
C PRO A 299 0.94 -34.85 23.89
N VAL A 300 1.98 -35.69 23.88
CA VAL A 300 1.87 -37.06 23.39
C VAL A 300 0.74 -37.68 24.20
N LYS A 301 -0.45 -37.81 23.61
CA LYS A 301 -1.55 -38.56 24.18
C LYS A 301 -0.97 -39.93 24.46
N LYS A 302 -0.61 -40.18 25.72
CA LYS A 302 -0.36 -41.52 26.22
C LYS A 302 -1.70 -42.21 26.08
N ASN A 303 -1.95 -42.82 24.93
CA ASN A 303 -3.00 -43.78 24.78
C ASN A 303 -2.66 -44.89 25.76
N GLY A 304 -3.23 -44.78 26.95
CA GLY A 304 -3.26 -45.83 27.93
C GLY A 304 -4.05 -46.97 27.32
N LYS A 305 -3.34 -47.93 26.75
CA LYS A 305 -3.66 -49.35 26.86
C LYS A 305 -2.38 -50.12 26.55
N GLY A 306 -1.97 -50.89 27.54
CA GLY A 306 -0.71 -51.62 27.55
C GLY A 306 -0.55 -52.49 26.31
N GLY A 307 0.58 -52.33 25.64
CA GLY A 307 1.06 -53.21 24.60
C GLY A 307 2.56 -53.01 24.49
N LYS A 308 3.33 -54.01 24.93
CA LYS A 308 4.79 -54.07 24.81
C LYS A 308 5.19 -53.85 23.35
N ASN A 309 5.59 -52.65 22.95
CA ASN A 309 6.24 -52.41 21.65
C ASN A 309 7.34 -51.35 21.79
N GLY A 310 8.55 -51.83 22.10
CA GLY A 310 9.76 -51.03 22.30
C GLY A 310 10.44 -50.53 21.01
N THR A 311 9.85 -50.76 19.84
CA THR A 311 10.46 -50.49 18.53
C THR A 311 10.15 -49.09 17.99
N ALA A 312 8.92 -48.60 18.12
CA ALA A 312 8.50 -47.32 17.50
C ALA A 312 9.20 -46.07 18.08
N LYS A 313 9.64 -46.12 19.34
CA LYS A 313 10.33 -44.98 19.98
C LYS A 313 11.76 -44.78 19.45
N LYS A 314 12.34 -45.80 18.80
CA LYS A 314 13.69 -45.75 18.21
C LYS A 314 13.66 -45.11 16.81
N GLU A 315 12.59 -45.30 16.04
CA GLU A 315 12.44 -44.74 14.68
C GLU A 315 12.21 -43.23 14.69
N MET A 316 11.32 -42.70 15.55
CA MET A 316 11.11 -41.24 15.65
C MET A 316 12.37 -40.48 16.09
N LYS A 317 13.26 -41.12 16.88
CA LYS A 317 14.50 -40.49 17.31
C LYS A 317 15.51 -40.38 16.18
N ASN A 318 15.53 -41.37 15.28
CA ASN A 318 16.40 -41.38 14.10
C ASN A 318 15.93 -40.35 13.05
N GLU A 319 14.62 -40.24 12.78
CA GLU A 319 14.07 -39.24 11.84
C GLU A 319 14.33 -37.78 12.29
N ALA A 320 14.20 -37.51 13.59
CA ALA A 320 14.48 -36.19 14.14
C ALA A 320 15.99 -35.84 14.04
N GLU A 321 16.86 -36.84 14.14
CA GLU A 321 18.31 -36.66 14.02
C GLU A 321 18.74 -36.49 12.56
N GLU A 322 18.12 -37.21 11.62
CA GLU A 322 18.34 -37.05 10.18
C GLU A 322 17.87 -35.68 9.66
N THR A 323 16.71 -35.23 10.12
CA THR A 323 16.18 -33.89 9.82
C THR A 323 17.11 -32.79 10.35
N ARG A 324 17.71 -32.98 11.54
CA ARG A 324 18.73 -32.07 12.09
C ARG A 324 20.00 -32.05 11.24
N LYS A 325 20.49 -33.20 10.78
CA LYS A 325 21.69 -33.29 9.92
C LYS A 325 21.46 -32.64 8.56
N SER A 326 20.30 -32.89 7.94
CA SER A 326 19.87 -32.26 6.69
C SER A 326 19.83 -30.73 6.79
N THR A 327 19.19 -30.20 7.84
CA THR A 327 19.08 -28.75 8.06
C THR A 327 20.44 -28.09 8.26
N ARG A 328 21.34 -28.72 9.04
CA ARG A 328 22.71 -28.20 9.28
C ARG A 328 23.56 -28.14 8.01
N SER A 329 23.38 -29.09 7.09
CA SER A 329 24.10 -29.09 5.80
C SER A 329 23.69 -27.91 4.91
N ARG A 330 22.39 -27.58 4.89
CA ARG A 330 21.80 -26.53 4.06
C ARG A 330 22.21 -25.12 4.50
N THR A 331 22.37 -24.90 5.81
CA THR A 331 22.85 -23.62 6.36
C THR A 331 24.35 -23.42 6.11
N ARG A 332 25.12 -24.50 5.94
CA ARG A 332 26.57 -24.42 5.68
C ARG A 332 26.88 -24.13 4.21
N SER A 333 26.02 -24.55 3.27
CA SER A 333 26.15 -24.22 1.84
C SER A 333 25.81 -22.75 1.52
N THR A 334 24.93 -22.11 2.29
CA THR A 334 24.58 -20.69 2.08
C THR A 334 25.60 -19.73 2.68
N SER A 335 26.36 -20.11 3.72
CA SER A 335 27.42 -19.25 4.28
C SER A 335 28.69 -19.24 3.41
N THR A 336 29.02 -20.36 2.74
CA THR A 336 30.18 -20.44 1.82
C THR A 336 29.93 -19.70 0.50
N ALA A 337 28.69 -19.63 0.01
CA ALA A 337 28.36 -18.81 -1.16
C ALA A 337 28.54 -17.30 -0.91
N LYS A 338 28.31 -16.83 0.33
CA LYS A 338 28.46 -15.42 0.70
C LYS A 338 29.94 -15.01 0.88
N SER A 339 30.83 -15.93 1.26
CA SER A 339 32.26 -15.61 1.43
C SER A 339 33.03 -15.52 0.10
N LYS A 340 32.63 -16.26 -0.95
CA LYS A 340 33.27 -16.18 -2.28
C LYS A 340 32.92 -14.93 -3.09
N SER A 341 31.84 -14.20 -2.76
CA SER A 341 31.49 -12.96 -3.48
C SER A 341 32.23 -11.71 -2.99
N ARG A 342 32.94 -11.77 -1.85
CA ARG A 342 33.62 -10.61 -1.24
C ARG A 342 35.12 -10.51 -1.53
N SER A 343 35.73 -11.49 -2.20
CA SER A 343 37.19 -11.49 -2.44
C SER A 343 37.62 -10.97 -3.82
N ASN A 344 36.69 -10.59 -4.73
CA ASN A 344 37.04 -10.23 -6.11
C ASN A 344 36.95 -8.72 -6.48
N SER A 345 36.77 -7.81 -5.51
CA SER A 345 36.59 -6.37 -5.83
C SER A 345 37.68 -5.44 -5.30
N ARG A 346 38.89 -5.95 -5.00
CA ARG A 346 40.01 -5.15 -4.46
C ARG A 346 41.29 -5.28 -5.30
N SER A 347 41.21 -5.01 -6.59
CA SER A 347 42.41 -4.86 -7.44
C SER A 347 42.12 -4.14 -8.76
N ARG A 348 41.82 -2.83 -8.73
CA ARG A 348 42.04 -1.94 -9.89
C ARG A 348 41.74 -0.48 -9.55
N SER A 349 42.78 0.30 -9.25
CA SER A 349 42.96 1.69 -9.74
C SER A 349 44.20 2.35 -9.09
N LYS A 350 45.39 2.08 -9.65
CA LYS A 350 46.56 2.97 -9.54
C LYS A 350 47.32 2.91 -10.86
N SER A 351 47.01 3.85 -11.76
CA SER A 351 47.77 4.23 -12.98
C SER A 351 46.85 5.22 -13.70
N LYS A 352 47.19 6.45 -14.10
CA LYS A 352 48.46 7.07 -14.44
C LYS A 352 48.29 8.60 -14.33
N SER A 353 49.33 9.26 -13.82
CA SER A 353 49.67 10.64 -14.19
C SER A 353 50.46 10.63 -15.51
N LYS A 354 50.59 11.83 -16.10
CA LYS A 354 51.28 12.21 -17.36
C LYS A 354 50.37 12.30 -18.58
N ALA A 355 49.87 13.50 -18.86
CA ALA A 355 50.43 14.45 -19.84
C ALA A 355 49.78 15.81 -19.62
#